data_AF-A0A959PJ47-F1
#
_entry.id   AF-A0A959PJ47-F1
#
_cell.length_a   1.000
_cell.length_b   1.000
_cell.length_c   1.000
_cell.angle_alpha   90.00
_cell.angle_beta   90.00
_cell.angle_gamma   90.00
#
_symmetry.space_group_name_H-M   'P 1'
#
loop_
_entity.id
_entity.type
_entity.pdbx_description
1 polymer ?
#
loop_
_entity_poly.entity_id
_entity_poly.type
_entity_poly.pdbx_seq_one_letter_code
_entity_poly.pdbx_strand_id
1 'polypeptide(L)'
;MLSKGPNYHLTGHTMILALQMSSFLPDGIRIATSDGTIDMTAFSESTLQVVFTPVGEENPPCYAIDGHPSKVRDDYREDANSIFYETDGISVTINKSPFNISYS
;
A
#
# COMPACT_ATOMS: atom_id res chain seq x y z
N MET A 1 42.15 7.37 -12.43
CA MET A 1 40.92 7.95 -12.98
C MET A 1 39.77 7.43 -12.13
N LEU A 2 39.21 8.26 -11.24
CA LEU A 2 38.09 7.87 -10.36
C LEU A 2 36.79 8.25 -11.08
N SER A 3 35.97 7.24 -11.38
CA SER A 3 34.62 7.41 -11.93
C SER A 3 33.74 8.11 -10.89
N LYS A 4 33.23 9.30 -11.20
CA LYS A 4 32.20 9.96 -10.40
C LYS A 4 30.87 9.24 -10.67
N GLY A 5 30.38 8.50 -9.68
CA GLY A 5 29.02 7.98 -9.68
C GLY A 5 27.99 9.12 -9.76
N PRO A 6 26.75 8.83 -10.20
CA PRO A 6 25.73 9.86 -10.34
C PRO A 6 25.44 10.53 -9.00
N ASN A 7 25.49 11.86 -8.99
CA ASN A 7 24.99 12.68 -7.88
C ASN A 7 23.47 12.66 -7.93
N TYR A 8 22.83 11.91 -7.04
CA TYR A 8 21.40 12.06 -6.80
C TYR A 8 21.18 13.33 -5.98
N HIS A 9 20.67 14.36 -6.65
CA HIS A 9 20.25 15.60 -6.01
C HIS A 9 18.85 15.36 -5.41
N LEU A 10 18.78 15.08 -4.11
CA LEU A 10 17.51 14.95 -3.39
C LEU A 10 16.97 16.36 -3.10
N THR A 11 16.28 16.97 -4.08
CA THR A 11 15.44 18.13 -3.80
C THR A 11 14.26 17.66 -2.96
N GLY A 12 14.26 18.04 -1.68
CA GLY A 12 13.17 17.79 -0.75
C GLY A 12 11.89 18.49 -1.20
N HIS A 13 11.18 17.90 -2.15
CA HIS A 13 9.75 18.09 -2.28
C HIS A 13 9.11 17.20 -1.23
N THR A 14 8.58 17.78 -0.15
CA THR A 14 7.59 17.08 0.66
C THR A 14 6.40 16.81 -0.25
N MET A 15 6.38 15.64 -0.87
CA MET A 15 5.20 15.12 -1.55
C MET A 15 4.15 14.96 -0.45
N ILE A 16 3.12 15.81 -0.47
CA ILE A 16 1.94 15.55 0.35
C ILE A 16 1.30 14.32 -0.29
N LEU A 17 1.48 13.18 0.33
CA LEU A 17 0.80 11.95 -0.06
C LEU A 17 -0.70 12.20 0.09
N ALA A 18 -1.42 12.24 -1.03
CA ALA A 18 -2.86 12.44 -1.03
C ALA A 18 -3.54 11.19 -1.57
N LEU A 19 -4.53 10.67 -0.84
CA LEU A 19 -5.40 9.62 -1.35
C LEU A 19 -6.25 10.20 -2.49
N GLN A 20 -6.23 9.54 -3.64
CA GLN A 20 -7.03 9.89 -4.81
C GLN A 20 -8.25 8.97 -4.94
N MET A 21 -8.06 7.67 -4.72
CA MET A 21 -9.11 6.67 -4.90
C MET A 21 -8.80 5.38 -4.13
N SER A 22 -9.85 4.63 -3.78
CA SER A 22 -9.81 3.24 -3.31
C SER A 22 -10.55 2.33 -4.29
N SER A 23 -10.11 1.09 -4.45
CA SER A 23 -10.78 0.08 -5.26
C SER A 23 -10.54 -1.34 -4.75
N PHE A 24 -11.50 -2.24 -4.96
CA PHE A 24 -11.35 -3.65 -4.64
C PHE A 24 -10.46 -4.39 -5.65
N LEU A 25 -9.63 -5.29 -5.12
CA LEU A 25 -8.92 -6.34 -5.84
C LEU A 25 -9.58 -7.70 -5.52
N PRO A 26 -9.33 -8.77 -6.28
CA PRO A 26 -9.89 -10.10 -5.97
C PRO A 26 -9.50 -10.63 -4.58
N ASP A 27 -8.38 -10.18 -4.05
CA ASP A 27 -7.71 -10.65 -2.83
C ASP A 27 -7.33 -9.50 -1.87
N GLY A 28 -7.96 -8.33 -2.04
CA GLY A 28 -7.82 -7.21 -1.12
C GLY A 28 -8.19 -5.86 -1.72
N ILE A 29 -7.38 -4.84 -1.46
CA ILE A 29 -7.69 -3.46 -1.86
C ILE A 29 -6.48 -2.76 -2.49
N ARG A 30 -6.79 -1.79 -3.35
CA ARG A 30 -5.83 -0.83 -3.91
C ARG A 30 -6.18 0.58 -3.47
N ILE A 31 -5.17 1.31 -3.04
CA ILE A 31 -5.24 2.74 -2.72
C ILE A 31 -4.39 3.50 -3.73
N ALA A 32 -5.01 4.34 -4.54
CA ALA A 32 -4.30 5.27 -5.42
C ALA A 32 -3.92 6.51 -4.62
N THR A 33 -2.64 6.88 -4.69
CA THR A 33 -2.09 8.09 -4.11
C THR A 33 -1.52 9.00 -5.20
N SER A 34 -1.19 10.24 -4.84
CA SER A 34 -0.60 11.22 -5.77
C SER A 34 0.74 10.80 -6.41
N ASP A 35 1.43 9.83 -5.82
CA ASP A 35 2.79 9.40 -6.19
C ASP A 35 2.91 7.89 -6.46
N GLY A 36 1.81 7.13 -6.39
CA GLY A 36 1.82 5.71 -6.68
C GLY A 36 0.54 4.99 -6.30
N THR A 37 0.64 3.67 -6.18
CA THR A 37 -0.45 2.81 -5.70
C THR A 37 0.02 1.95 -4.55
N ILE A 38 -0.84 1.77 -3.55
CA ILE A 38 -0.62 0.84 -2.44
C ILE A 38 -1.61 -0.31 -2.61
N ASP A 39 -1.08 -1.50 -2.86
CA ASP A 39 -1.86 -2.74 -2.91
C ASP A 39 -1.73 -3.47 -1.58
N MET A 40 -2.87 -3.78 -0.97
CA MET A 40 -2.96 -4.56 0.25
C MET A 40 -3.66 -5.88 -0.06
N THR A 41 -2.93 -6.99 0.01
CA THR A 41 -3.41 -8.33 -0.32
C THR A 41 -3.42 -9.19 0.93
N ALA A 42 -4.59 -9.74 1.28
CA ALA A 42 -4.72 -10.63 2.42
C ALA A 42 -4.32 -12.06 2.03
N PHE A 43 -3.26 -12.58 2.64
CA PHE A 43 -2.79 -13.96 2.41
C PHE A 43 -3.44 -14.95 3.37
N SER A 44 -3.73 -14.50 4.59
CA SER A 44 -4.46 -15.24 5.63
C SER A 44 -5.21 -14.25 6.53
N GLU A 45 -5.99 -14.76 7.49
CA GLU A 45 -6.66 -13.92 8.50
C GLU A 45 -5.69 -13.03 9.29
N SER A 46 -4.42 -13.44 9.40
CA SER A 46 -3.39 -12.77 10.20
C SER A 46 -2.14 -12.38 9.39
N THR A 47 -2.21 -12.40 8.06
CA THR A 47 -1.07 -12.03 7.20
C THR A 47 -1.54 -11.14 6.05
N LEU A 48 -1.00 -9.93 5.99
CA LEU A 48 -1.26 -8.93 4.97
C LEU A 48 0.04 -8.57 4.25
N GLN A 49 0.05 -8.66 2.92
CA GLN A 49 1.09 -8.07 2.11
C GLN A 49 0.69 -6.63 1.78
N VAL A 50 1.64 -5.70 1.92
CA VAL A 50 1.45 -4.30 1.53
C VAL A 50 2.57 -3.93 0.57
N VAL A 51 2.21 -3.50 -0.63
CA VAL A 51 3.15 -3.11 -1.69
C VAL A 51 2.85 -1.70 -2.13
N PHE A 52 3.85 -0.82 -2.05
CA PHE A 52 3.80 0.49 -2.70
C PHE A 52 4.53 0.43 -4.04
N THR A 53 3.87 0.86 -5.11
CA THR A 53 4.45 1.00 -6.45
C THR A 53 4.40 2.47 -6.87
N PRO A 54 5.56 3.16 -6.94
CA PRO A 54 5.62 4.54 -7.42
C PRO A 54 5.13 4.69 -8.86
N VAL A 55 4.66 5.88 -9.23
CA VAL A 55 4.30 6.20 -10.61
C VAL A 55 5.51 5.98 -11.54
N GLY A 56 5.34 5.13 -12.55
CA GLY A 56 6.36 4.84 -13.55
C GLY A 56 7.33 3.72 -13.15
N GLU A 57 7.14 3.10 -11.99
CA GLU A 57 7.88 1.93 -11.55
C GLU A 57 7.05 0.64 -11.67
N GLU A 58 7.73 -0.49 -11.69
CA GLU A 58 7.12 -1.82 -11.68
C GLU A 58 7.42 -2.52 -10.34
N ASN A 59 6.43 -3.24 -9.82
CA ASN A 59 6.61 -4.06 -8.63
C ASN A 59 7.34 -5.37 -8.98
N PRO A 60 8.54 -5.63 -8.43
CA PRO A 60 9.23 -6.90 -8.66
C PRO A 60 8.54 -8.07 -7.92
N PRO A 61 8.84 -9.33 -8.30
CA PRO A 61 8.33 -10.50 -7.58
C PRO A 61 8.74 -10.50 -6.10
N CYS A 62 7.81 -10.92 -5.22
CA CYS A 62 8.08 -11.12 -3.81
C CYS A 62 8.76 -12.48 -3.59
N TYR A 63 9.90 -12.49 -2.89
CA TYR A 63 10.62 -13.71 -2.53
C TYR A 63 10.43 -14.14 -1.06
N ALA A 64 9.70 -13.35 -0.28
CA ALA A 64 9.48 -13.60 1.15
C ALA A 64 8.23 -14.47 1.42
N ILE A 65 7.33 -14.58 0.45
CA ILE A 65 6.06 -15.27 0.59
C ILE A 65 6.08 -16.51 -0.30
N ASP A 66 6.02 -17.68 0.32
CA ASP A 66 5.93 -18.98 -0.35
C ASP A 66 4.48 -19.47 -0.31
N GLY A 67 3.61 -18.82 -1.10
CA GLY A 67 2.19 -19.14 -1.11
C GLY A 67 1.37 -18.22 -2.02
N HIS A 68 0.15 -18.64 -2.32
CA HIS A 68 -0.85 -17.81 -3.00
C HIS A 68 -1.81 -17.20 -1.98
N PRO A 69 -2.39 -16.03 -2.26
CA PRO A 69 -3.47 -15.48 -1.46
C PRO A 69 -4.58 -16.52 -1.29
N SER A 70 -4.98 -16.78 -0.04
CA SER A 70 -6.19 -17.54 0.23
C SER A 70 -7.39 -16.59 0.21
N LYS A 71 -8.59 -17.10 -0.09
CA LYS A 71 -9.79 -16.27 0.03
C LYS A 71 -10.06 -16.03 1.52
N VAL A 72 -9.60 -14.89 2.01
CA VAL A 72 -9.82 -14.43 3.39
C VAL A 72 -11.16 -13.72 3.46
N ARG A 73 -11.88 -13.88 4.57
CA ARG A 73 -13.02 -13.01 4.85
C ARG A 73 -12.47 -11.64 5.23
N ASP A 74 -12.83 -10.63 4.46
CA ASP A 74 -12.49 -9.25 4.73
C ASP A 74 -13.75 -8.39 4.90
N ASP A 75 -13.58 -7.26 5.56
CA ASP A 75 -14.55 -6.17 5.61
C ASP A 75 -13.90 -4.89 5.11
N TYR A 76 -14.67 -4.12 4.36
CA TYR A 76 -14.25 -2.84 3.82
C TYR A 76 -15.29 -1.80 4.14
N ARG A 77 -14.86 -0.74 4.82
CA ARG A 77 -15.68 0.42 5.12
C ARG A 77 -14.92 1.69 4.79
N GLU A 78 -15.62 2.66 4.22
CA GLU A 78 -15.05 3.96 3.90
C GLU A 78 -15.99 5.05 4.42
N ASP A 79 -15.40 6.06 5.07
CA ASP A 79 -16.07 7.30 5.42
C ASP A 79 -15.36 8.52 4.80
N ALA A 80 -15.77 9.72 5.20
CA ALA A 80 -15.21 10.96 4.68
C ALA A 80 -13.69 11.09 4.93
N ASN A 81 -13.19 10.56 6.04
CA ASN A 81 -11.84 10.79 6.55
C ASN A 81 -10.95 9.55 6.44
N SER A 82 -11.54 8.35 6.48
CA SER A 82 -10.79 7.12 6.67
C SER A 82 -11.34 5.97 5.83
N ILE A 83 -10.46 5.00 5.55
CA ILE A 83 -10.80 3.69 5.05
C ILE A 83 -10.42 2.67 6.12
N PHE A 84 -11.30 1.72 6.36
CA PHE A 84 -11.13 0.59 7.25
C PHE A 84 -11.12 -0.67 6.40
N TYR A 85 -10.06 -1.46 6.56
CA TYR A 85 -9.92 -2.76 5.91
C TYR A 85 -9.54 -3.78 6.96
N GLU A 86 -10.41 -4.76 7.16
CA GLU A 86 -10.31 -5.69 8.29
C GLU A 86 -10.33 -7.12 7.79
N THR A 87 -9.47 -7.96 8.36
CA THR A 87 -9.61 -9.42 8.37
C THR A 87 -9.90 -9.85 9.80
N ASP A 88 -10.16 -11.14 10.03
CA ASP A 88 -10.43 -11.65 11.38
C ASP A 88 -9.27 -11.45 12.38
N GLY A 89 -8.04 -11.23 11.89
CA GLY A 89 -6.84 -11.05 12.72
C GLY A 89 -6.03 -9.77 12.48
N ILE A 90 -6.44 -8.89 11.54
CA ILE A 90 -5.76 -7.63 11.24
C ILE A 90 -6.80 -6.54 11.02
N SER A 91 -6.63 -5.40 11.68
CA SER A 91 -7.35 -4.16 11.33
C SER A 91 -6.40 -3.14 10.71
N VAL A 92 -6.73 -2.66 9.52
CA VAL A 92 -6.02 -1.57 8.83
C VAL A 92 -6.89 -0.33 8.84
N THR A 93 -6.32 0.79 9.31
CA THR A 93 -6.95 2.11 9.16
C THR A 93 -6.07 2.98 8.28
N ILE A 94 -6.65 3.52 7.21
CA ILE A 94 -6.01 4.48 6.30
C ILE A 94 -6.69 5.83 6.50
N ASN A 95 -5.99 6.77 7.12
CA ASN A 95 -6.47 8.15 7.21
C ASN A 95 -6.11 8.89 5.93
N LYS A 96 -7.07 9.62 5.34
CA LYS A 96 -6.90 10.32 4.06
C LYS A 96 -6.09 11.61 4.18
N SER A 97 -6.14 12.29 5.34
CA SER A 97 -5.39 13.53 5.59
C SER A 97 -5.15 13.76 7.10
N PRO A 98 -3.89 13.91 7.57
CA PRO A 98 -2.67 13.58 6.82
C PRO A 98 -2.67 12.10 6.45
N PHE A 99 -2.18 11.76 5.25
CA PHE A 99 -2.17 10.38 4.81
C PHE A 99 -1.32 9.52 5.75
N ASN A 100 -1.92 8.51 6.37
CA ASN A 100 -1.21 7.53 7.18
C ASN A 100 -1.96 6.19 7.22
N ILE A 101 -1.22 5.12 7.46
CA ILE A 101 -1.73 3.76 7.56
C ILE A 101 -1.30 3.20 8.92
N SER A 102 -2.25 2.65 9.68
CA SER A 102 -2.01 2.00 10.97
C SER A 102 -2.60 0.59 11.01
N TYR A 103 -1.98 -0.28 11.81
CA TYR A 103 -2.34 -1.68 11.98
C TYR A 103 -2.58 -2.00 13.46
N SER A 104 -3.56 -2.84 13.76
CA SER A 104 -3.81 -3.38 15.12
C SER A 104 -4.33 -4.81 15.08
#